data_AF-A0A077RAU9-F1
#
_entry.id   AF-A0A077RAU9-F1
#
_cell.length_a   1.000
_cell.length_b   1.000
_cell.length_c   1.000
_cell.angle_alpha   90.00
_cell.angle_beta   90.00
_cell.angle_gamma   90.00
#
_symmetry.space_group_name_H-M   'P 1'
#
loop_
_entity.id
_entity.type
_entity.pdbx_description
1 polymer ?
#
loop_
_entity_poly.entity_id
_entity_poly.type
_entity_poly.pdbx_seq_one_letter_code
_entity_poly.pdbx_strand_id
1 'polypeptide(L)'
;MKPVVLYTAPTPNGQKCSNFAEELKAVYPDFQVEYHSISLGKNEQKEDWFLKINPNGRIPALKDPNRGDQCVFETASIILYLEKHYDPKHVFSWSDEGDGVDKRTEVLSWLFFIHGGVGPMQGQSNHFVRYAPEDIPYAKSRYITETKRLYQVLDTRLKDHDWLVGDKYSIADINAYPWLQYYKWAGLKDEDVPQSVKDYIDRIWQRPAVREGMKVPNGTTDFVEKMRSPDFHTVHAEEAAKKAADASKWIQDGMKKDRESKA
;
A
#
# COMPACT_ATOMS: atom_id res chain seq x y z
N MET A 1 11.39 -21.35 11.64
CA MET A 1 11.76 -20.98 10.25
C MET A 1 12.67 -19.76 10.28
N LYS A 2 13.43 -19.49 9.21
CA LYS A 2 14.22 -18.26 9.10
C LYS A 2 13.29 -17.08 8.76
N PRO A 3 13.58 -15.83 9.19
CA PRO A 3 12.77 -14.67 8.80
C PRO A 3 12.74 -14.47 7.29
N VAL A 4 11.56 -14.22 6.71
CA VAL A 4 11.47 -13.65 5.35
C VAL A 4 11.93 -12.19 5.41
N VAL A 5 12.72 -11.75 4.44
CA VAL A 5 13.25 -10.37 4.42
C VAL A 5 12.39 -9.53 3.50
N LEU A 6 11.74 -8.48 4.03
CA LEU A 6 10.96 -7.52 3.28
C LEU A 6 11.74 -6.21 3.15
N TYR A 7 12.21 -5.92 1.94
CA TYR A 7 12.86 -4.67 1.58
C TYR A 7 11.79 -3.63 1.22
N THR A 8 11.66 -2.58 2.01
CA THR A 8 10.50 -1.68 1.96
C THR A 8 10.83 -0.24 2.35
N ALA A 9 9.85 0.64 2.17
CA ALA A 9 9.90 2.05 2.54
C ALA A 9 8.52 2.47 3.10
N PRO A 10 8.41 3.55 3.89
CA PRO A 10 7.16 4.00 4.55
C PRO A 10 6.18 4.61 3.53
N THR A 11 5.71 3.81 2.59
CA THR A 11 4.80 4.16 1.50
C THR A 11 3.60 3.22 1.49
N PRO A 12 2.47 3.59 0.88
CA PRO A 12 1.32 2.69 0.78
C PRO A 12 1.67 1.31 0.20
N ASN A 13 2.49 1.25 -0.86
CA ASN A 13 2.91 -0.03 -1.44
C ASN A 13 3.75 -0.88 -0.49
N GLY A 14 4.69 -0.25 0.23
CA GLY A 14 5.46 -0.94 1.27
C GLY A 14 4.57 -1.47 2.40
N GLN A 15 3.62 -0.65 2.84
CA GLN A 15 2.71 -0.94 3.93
C GLN A 15 1.71 -2.05 3.63
N LYS A 16 1.34 -2.28 2.36
CA LYS A 16 0.52 -3.45 1.98
C LYS A 16 1.18 -4.75 2.43
N CYS A 17 2.48 -4.87 2.18
CA CYS A 17 3.23 -6.08 2.45
C CYS A 17 3.56 -6.22 3.94
N SER A 18 3.92 -5.13 4.63
CA SER A 18 4.17 -5.18 6.08
C SER A 18 2.89 -5.40 6.88
N ASN A 19 1.75 -4.83 6.47
CA ASN A 19 0.47 -5.11 7.10
C ASN A 19 0.14 -6.60 6.99
N PHE A 20 0.32 -7.22 5.80
CA PHE A 20 0.08 -8.65 5.70
C PHE A 20 1.06 -9.48 6.51
N ALA A 21 2.34 -9.10 6.52
CA ALA A 21 3.36 -9.81 7.28
C ALA A 21 3.08 -9.76 8.81
N GLU A 22 2.66 -8.62 9.36
CA GLU A 22 2.26 -8.53 10.77
C GLU A 22 0.95 -9.29 11.06
N GLU A 23 -0.01 -9.32 10.13
CA GLU A 23 -1.22 -10.15 10.26
C GLU A 23 -0.88 -11.65 10.30
N LEU A 24 0.01 -12.10 9.43
CA LEU A 24 0.52 -13.47 9.44
C LEU A 24 1.25 -13.78 10.75
N LYS A 25 2.13 -12.90 11.20
CA LYS A 25 2.87 -13.05 12.46
C LYS A 25 1.94 -13.12 13.68
N ALA A 26 0.83 -12.39 13.67
CA ALA A 26 -0.16 -12.42 14.75
C ALA A 26 -0.93 -13.76 14.81
N VAL A 27 -1.12 -14.43 13.68
CA VAL A 27 -1.88 -15.69 13.58
C VAL A 27 -0.98 -16.92 13.63
N TYR A 28 0.24 -16.81 13.12
CA TYR A 28 1.20 -17.90 12.96
C TYR A 28 2.49 -17.58 13.72
N PRO A 29 2.64 -18.05 14.98
CA PRO A 29 3.81 -17.75 15.81
C PRO A 29 5.15 -18.17 15.20
N ASP A 30 5.14 -19.18 14.32
CA ASP A 30 6.34 -19.63 13.61
C ASP A 30 6.75 -18.68 12.49
N PHE A 31 5.80 -17.91 11.91
CA PHE A 31 6.09 -16.95 10.86
C PHE A 31 6.94 -15.80 11.38
N GLN A 32 8.10 -15.59 10.76
CA GLN A 32 9.05 -14.54 11.10
C GLN A 32 9.32 -13.67 9.89
N VAL A 33 9.42 -12.36 10.11
CA VAL A 33 9.73 -11.36 9.09
C VAL A 33 10.78 -10.38 9.63
N GLU A 34 11.73 -10.04 8.77
CA GLU A 34 12.69 -8.96 8.96
C GLU A 34 12.38 -7.82 7.98
N TYR A 35 12.37 -6.59 8.47
CA TYR A 35 12.13 -5.42 7.62
C TYR A 35 13.43 -4.69 7.34
N HIS A 36 13.79 -4.59 6.06
CA HIS A 36 14.94 -3.83 5.61
C HIS A 36 14.46 -2.51 5.00
N SER A 37 14.86 -1.38 5.60
CA SER A 37 14.48 -0.05 5.12
C SER A 37 15.32 0.34 3.90
N ILE A 38 14.65 0.73 2.81
CA ILE A 38 15.28 1.20 1.58
C ILE A 38 15.16 2.71 1.47
N SER A 39 16.29 3.38 1.33
CA SER A 39 16.37 4.83 1.19
C SER A 39 16.05 5.28 -0.24
N LEU A 40 14.77 5.56 -0.50
CA LEU A 40 14.31 6.09 -1.80
C LEU A 40 15.01 7.41 -2.18
N GLY A 41 15.27 8.27 -1.19
CA GLY A 41 15.96 9.55 -1.42
C GLY A 41 17.42 9.39 -1.87
N LYS A 42 18.06 8.26 -1.52
CA LYS A 42 19.42 7.93 -1.96
C LYS A 42 19.44 7.07 -3.24
N ASN A 43 18.27 6.70 -3.77
CA ASN A 43 18.12 5.74 -4.87
C ASN A 43 18.70 4.35 -4.56
N GLU A 44 18.66 3.90 -3.30
CA GLU A 44 19.17 2.57 -2.92
C GLU A 44 18.46 1.43 -3.68
N GLN A 45 17.17 1.60 -4.02
CA GLN A 45 16.41 0.67 -4.85
C GLN A 45 16.95 0.52 -6.30
N LYS A 46 17.95 1.33 -6.68
CA LYS A 46 18.62 1.27 -7.98
C LYS A 46 20.02 0.67 -7.90
N GLU A 47 20.50 0.30 -6.72
CA GLU A 47 21.81 -0.33 -6.55
C GLU A 47 21.81 -1.78 -7.09
N ASP A 48 22.95 -2.23 -7.60
CA ASP A 48 23.12 -3.53 -8.25
C ASP A 48 22.63 -4.70 -7.40
N TRP A 49 22.83 -4.64 -6.09
CA TRP A 49 22.40 -5.70 -5.18
C TRP A 49 20.87 -5.76 -5.06
N PHE A 50 20.19 -4.61 -5.06
CA PHE A 50 18.73 -4.55 -5.00
C PHE A 50 18.13 -4.97 -6.33
N LEU A 51 18.74 -4.56 -7.45
CA LEU A 51 18.30 -4.94 -8.79
C LEU A 51 18.36 -6.46 -9.05
N LYS A 52 19.24 -7.20 -8.36
CA LYS A 52 19.25 -8.66 -8.36
C LYS A 52 18.03 -9.29 -7.67
N ILE A 53 17.39 -8.55 -6.76
CA ILE A 53 16.17 -8.98 -6.04
C ILE A 53 14.94 -8.52 -6.81
N ASN A 54 14.91 -7.26 -7.24
CA ASN A 54 13.85 -6.67 -8.04
C ASN A 54 14.42 -5.89 -9.24
N PRO A 55 14.34 -6.42 -10.47
CA PRO A 55 14.88 -5.76 -11.66
C PRO A 55 14.13 -4.47 -12.04
N ASN A 56 12.91 -4.25 -11.54
CA ASN A 56 12.17 -2.99 -11.72
C ASN A 56 12.81 -1.84 -10.90
N GLY A 57 13.63 -2.17 -9.89
CA GLY A 57 14.25 -1.19 -9.00
C GLY A 57 13.23 -0.31 -8.28
N ARG A 58 12.22 -0.98 -7.68
CA ARG A 58 11.13 -0.37 -6.91
C ARG A 58 10.91 -1.17 -5.63
N ILE A 59 10.43 -0.51 -4.58
CA ILE A 59 9.94 -1.19 -3.38
C ILE A 59 8.45 -1.51 -3.49
N PRO A 60 7.94 -2.47 -2.71
CA PRO A 60 8.68 -3.44 -1.92
C PRO A 60 9.24 -4.61 -2.75
N ALA A 61 10.18 -5.33 -2.16
CA ALA A 61 10.67 -6.62 -2.62
C ALA A 61 10.82 -7.57 -1.43
N LEU A 62 10.68 -8.88 -1.65
CA LEU A 62 10.79 -9.91 -0.64
C LEU A 62 11.86 -10.93 -1.03
N LYS A 63 12.63 -11.41 -0.05
CA LYS A 63 13.52 -12.56 -0.18
C LYS A 63 13.17 -13.61 0.86
N ASP A 64 12.91 -14.84 0.44
CA ASP A 64 12.55 -15.94 1.31
C ASP A 64 13.66 -17.01 1.43
N PRO A 65 14.42 -17.02 2.53
CA PRO A 65 15.48 -18.01 2.75
C PRO A 65 14.96 -19.44 3.03
N ASN A 66 13.65 -19.61 3.28
CA ASN A 66 13.04 -20.93 3.49
C ASN A 66 12.63 -21.59 2.17
N ARG A 67 12.70 -20.85 1.05
CA ARG A 67 12.33 -21.31 -0.30
C ARG A 67 13.49 -21.15 -1.28
N GLY A 68 14.71 -21.45 -0.82
CA GLY A 68 15.91 -21.37 -1.67
C GLY A 68 16.27 -19.94 -2.07
N ASP A 69 16.12 -18.98 -1.15
CA ASP A 69 16.40 -17.56 -1.39
C ASP A 69 15.51 -16.92 -2.49
N GLN A 70 14.29 -17.44 -2.67
CA GLN A 70 13.33 -16.94 -3.67
C GLN A 70 13.10 -15.44 -3.49
N CYS A 71 13.34 -14.68 -4.56
CA CYS A 71 13.04 -13.26 -4.62
C CYS A 71 11.66 -13.03 -5.26
N VAL A 72 10.87 -12.13 -4.69
CA VAL A 72 9.52 -11.78 -5.16
C VAL A 72 9.39 -10.26 -5.15
N PHE A 73 8.91 -9.69 -6.25
CA PHE A 73 8.63 -8.27 -6.36
C PHE A 73 7.20 -8.06 -6.88
N GLU A 74 6.74 -6.81 -6.81
CA GLU A 74 5.33 -6.39 -6.92
C GLU A 74 4.47 -6.72 -5.71
N THR A 75 3.75 -5.72 -5.20
CA THR A 75 2.96 -5.82 -3.96
C THR A 75 1.91 -6.93 -4.00
N ALA A 76 1.17 -7.02 -5.11
CA ALA A 76 0.18 -8.06 -5.35
C ALA A 76 0.81 -9.47 -5.33
N SER A 77 1.95 -9.61 -6.00
CA SER A 77 2.69 -10.87 -6.07
C SER A 77 3.24 -11.30 -4.71
N ILE A 78 3.82 -10.36 -3.94
CA ILE A 78 4.30 -10.61 -2.57
C ILE A 78 3.15 -11.05 -1.66
N ILE A 79 2.00 -10.39 -1.73
CA ILE A 79 0.82 -10.76 -0.93
C ILE A 79 0.34 -12.17 -1.31
N LEU A 80 0.19 -12.47 -2.60
CA LEU A 80 -0.22 -13.81 -3.05
C LEU A 80 0.80 -14.90 -2.71
N TYR A 81 2.10 -14.57 -2.75
CA TYR A 81 3.17 -15.46 -2.35
C TYR A 81 3.10 -15.79 -0.86
N LEU A 82 2.93 -14.76 -0.03
CA LEU A 82 2.80 -14.91 1.41
C LEU A 82 1.54 -15.70 1.78
N GLU A 83 0.41 -15.44 1.11
CA GLU A 83 -0.84 -16.18 1.31
C GLU A 83 -0.65 -17.66 1.00
N LYS A 84 -0.12 -17.97 -0.19
CA LYS A 84 0.12 -19.34 -0.64
C LYS A 84 1.02 -20.14 0.30
N HIS A 85 2.05 -19.51 0.87
CA HIS A 85 3.11 -20.23 1.60
C HIS A 85 3.03 -20.13 3.11
N TYR A 86 2.29 -19.15 3.64
CA TYR A 86 2.27 -18.85 5.07
C TYR A 86 0.88 -18.62 5.66
N ASP A 87 -0.20 -18.70 4.86
CA ASP A 87 -1.58 -18.74 5.33
C ASP A 87 -2.24 -20.12 5.08
N PRO A 88 -1.70 -21.24 5.62
CA PRO A 88 -2.17 -22.59 5.30
C PRO A 88 -3.60 -22.88 5.78
N LYS A 89 -4.17 -22.02 6.63
CA LYS A 89 -5.55 -22.15 7.13
C LYS A 89 -6.51 -21.21 6.39
N HIS A 90 -6.03 -20.48 5.39
CA HIS A 90 -6.79 -19.48 4.66
C HIS A 90 -7.51 -18.51 5.62
N VAL A 91 -6.81 -18.01 6.65
CA VAL A 91 -7.37 -17.03 7.59
C VAL A 91 -7.66 -15.73 6.86
N PHE A 92 -6.81 -15.34 5.90
CA PHE A 92 -6.89 -14.10 5.14
C PHE A 92 -7.31 -14.30 3.67
N SER A 93 -7.80 -15.50 3.33
CA SER A 93 -8.21 -15.86 1.97
C SER A 93 -9.25 -16.98 1.99
N TRP A 94 -9.57 -17.57 0.84
CA TRP A 94 -10.39 -18.78 0.75
C TRP A 94 -9.63 -19.85 -0.04
N SER A 95 -9.87 -21.11 0.32
CA SER A 95 -9.47 -22.26 -0.48
C SER A 95 -10.30 -22.32 -1.76
N ASP A 96 -9.73 -22.93 -2.80
CA ASP A 96 -10.47 -23.27 -4.02
C ASP A 96 -11.48 -24.42 -3.77
N GLU A 97 -11.28 -25.16 -2.69
CA GLU A 97 -12.19 -26.19 -2.19
C GLU A 97 -13.24 -25.54 -1.27
N GLY A 98 -14.53 -25.56 -1.64
CA GLY A 98 -15.56 -24.80 -0.91
C GLY A 98 -17.02 -25.09 -1.32
N ASP A 99 -17.91 -24.14 -1.01
CA ASP A 99 -19.37 -24.17 -1.20
C ASP A 99 -19.83 -24.01 -2.67
N GLY A 100 -18.91 -24.14 -3.62
CA GLY A 100 -19.14 -23.92 -5.05
C GLY A 100 -19.09 -22.46 -5.50
N VAL A 101 -18.85 -21.51 -4.57
CA VAL A 101 -18.64 -20.09 -4.91
C VAL A 101 -17.15 -19.78 -4.95
N ASP A 102 -16.66 -19.30 -6.11
CA ASP A 102 -15.24 -18.95 -6.30
C ASP A 102 -14.89 -17.58 -5.70
N LYS A 103 -14.81 -17.55 -4.37
CA LYS A 103 -14.41 -16.36 -3.61
C LYS A 103 -12.95 -15.98 -3.85
N ARG A 104 -12.10 -16.93 -4.26
CA ARG A 104 -10.69 -16.64 -4.58
C ARG A 104 -10.60 -15.75 -5.82
N THR A 105 -11.41 -16.01 -6.84
CA THR A 105 -11.50 -15.14 -8.03
C THR A 105 -12.04 -13.75 -7.68
N GLU A 106 -13.01 -13.63 -6.76
CA GLU A 106 -13.45 -12.31 -6.26
C GLU A 106 -12.31 -11.57 -5.56
N VAL A 107 -11.54 -12.24 -4.69
CA VAL A 107 -10.36 -11.66 -4.03
C VAL A 107 -9.35 -11.15 -5.05
N LEU A 108 -9.03 -11.96 -6.06
CA LEU A 108 -8.10 -11.56 -7.12
C LEU A 108 -8.64 -10.35 -7.89
N SER A 109 -9.93 -10.31 -8.20
CA SER A 109 -10.56 -9.20 -8.90
C SER A 109 -10.39 -7.88 -8.15
N TRP A 110 -10.66 -7.86 -6.84
CA TRP A 110 -10.45 -6.69 -6.00
C TRP A 110 -8.97 -6.35 -5.82
N LEU A 111 -8.12 -7.35 -5.64
CA LEU A 111 -6.68 -7.17 -5.49
C LEU A 111 -6.07 -6.49 -6.73
N PHE A 112 -6.45 -6.93 -7.93
CA PHE A 112 -6.03 -6.33 -9.19
C PHE A 112 -6.75 -5.02 -9.52
N PHE A 113 -8.00 -4.81 -9.10
CA PHE A 113 -8.67 -3.52 -9.18
C PHE A 113 -7.91 -2.43 -8.40
N ILE A 114 -7.46 -2.75 -7.18
CA ILE A 114 -6.63 -1.83 -6.40
C ILE A 114 -5.24 -1.65 -7.05
N HIS A 115 -4.63 -2.72 -7.54
CA HIS A 115 -3.27 -2.69 -8.09
C HIS A 115 -3.19 -1.93 -9.44
N GLY A 116 -4.17 -2.11 -10.32
CA GLY A 116 -4.24 -1.44 -11.62
C GLY A 116 -5.01 -0.11 -11.62
N GLY A 117 -5.91 0.09 -10.65
CA GLY A 117 -6.78 1.26 -10.54
C GLY A 117 -6.39 2.19 -9.40
N VAL A 118 -6.84 1.89 -8.18
CA VAL A 118 -6.75 2.80 -7.02
C VAL A 118 -5.34 3.29 -6.77
N GLY A 119 -4.37 2.38 -6.63
CA GLY A 119 -2.99 2.73 -6.31
C GLY A 119 -2.34 3.66 -7.35
N PRO A 120 -2.29 3.26 -8.64
CA PRO A 120 -1.70 4.09 -9.68
C PRO A 120 -2.38 5.45 -9.86
N MET A 121 -3.73 5.51 -9.86
CA MET A 121 -4.44 6.77 -10.07
C MET A 121 -4.25 7.74 -8.89
N GLN A 122 -4.30 7.23 -7.66
CA GLN A 122 -4.04 8.02 -6.47
C GLN A 122 -2.56 8.44 -6.38
N GLY A 123 -1.63 7.59 -6.83
CA GLY A 123 -0.21 7.91 -6.96
C GLY A 123 0.04 9.07 -7.93
N GLN A 124 -0.68 9.10 -9.06
CA GLN A 124 -0.64 10.26 -9.97
C GLN A 124 -1.26 11.49 -9.34
N SER A 125 -2.37 11.36 -8.60
CA SER A 125 -2.95 12.46 -7.84
C SER A 125 -1.94 13.05 -6.86
N ASN A 126 -1.25 12.21 -6.07
CA ASN A 126 -0.16 12.64 -5.19
C ASN A 126 0.90 13.45 -5.95
N HIS A 127 1.35 12.95 -7.11
CA HIS A 127 2.37 13.60 -7.90
C HIS A 127 1.95 15.00 -8.34
N PHE A 128 0.82 15.14 -9.02
CA PHE A 128 0.37 16.44 -9.50
C PHE A 128 -0.04 17.39 -8.38
N VAL A 129 -0.57 16.88 -7.25
CA VAL A 129 -0.97 17.70 -6.10
C VAL A 129 0.23 18.20 -5.30
N ARG A 130 1.29 17.38 -5.13
CA ARG A 130 2.34 17.64 -4.13
C ARG A 130 3.77 17.70 -4.66
N TYR A 131 4.06 17.05 -5.78
CA TYR A 131 5.46 16.78 -6.18
C TYR A 131 5.83 17.34 -7.56
N ALA A 132 4.86 17.64 -8.41
CA ALA A 132 5.12 18.26 -9.70
C ALA A 132 5.79 19.64 -9.49
N PRO A 133 6.85 19.97 -10.26
CA PRO A 133 7.57 21.23 -10.12
C PRO A 133 6.75 22.43 -10.60
N GLU A 134 5.74 22.17 -11.44
CA GLU A 134 4.83 23.15 -12.01
C GLU A 134 3.39 22.77 -11.64
N ASP A 135 2.55 23.79 -11.45
CA ASP A 135 1.12 23.56 -11.27
C ASP A 135 0.47 23.24 -12.63
N ILE A 136 -0.15 22.06 -12.71
CA ILE A 136 -0.86 21.59 -13.91
C ILE A 136 -2.32 21.30 -13.51
N PRO A 137 -3.21 22.31 -13.52
CA PRO A 137 -4.58 22.18 -13.02
C PRO A 137 -5.39 21.05 -13.66
N TYR A 138 -5.23 20.86 -14.98
CA TYR A 138 -5.92 19.78 -15.71
C TYR A 138 -5.50 18.39 -15.19
N ALA A 139 -4.21 18.16 -14.98
CA ALA A 139 -3.71 16.87 -14.50
C ALA A 139 -4.17 16.59 -13.06
N LYS A 140 -4.09 17.60 -12.18
CA LYS A 140 -4.65 17.51 -10.81
C LYS A 140 -6.12 17.11 -10.86
N SER A 141 -6.93 17.86 -11.61
CA SER A 141 -8.38 17.60 -11.72
C SER A 141 -8.67 16.21 -12.26
N ARG A 142 -7.94 15.77 -13.29
CA ARG A 142 -8.10 14.44 -13.90
C ARG A 142 -7.89 13.32 -12.89
N TYR A 143 -6.77 13.32 -12.17
CA TYR A 143 -6.43 12.22 -11.26
C TYR A 143 -7.19 12.28 -9.93
N ILE A 144 -7.55 13.47 -9.44
CA ILE A 144 -8.48 13.60 -8.30
C ILE A 144 -9.85 13.03 -8.68
N THR A 145 -10.38 13.39 -9.86
CA THR A 145 -11.69 12.91 -10.32
C THR A 145 -11.70 11.40 -10.48
N GLU A 146 -10.66 10.82 -11.08
CA GLU A 146 -10.58 9.36 -11.23
C GLU A 146 -10.43 8.65 -9.87
N THR A 147 -9.66 9.22 -8.94
CA THR A 147 -9.55 8.68 -7.57
C THR A 147 -10.93 8.64 -6.89
N LYS A 148 -11.70 9.74 -6.98
CA LYS A 148 -13.08 9.80 -6.45
C LYS A 148 -13.99 8.76 -7.12
N ARG A 149 -13.90 8.60 -8.44
CA ARG A 149 -14.69 7.58 -9.18
C ARG A 149 -14.40 6.16 -8.70
N LEU A 150 -13.13 5.83 -8.47
CA LEU A 150 -12.73 4.52 -7.93
C LEU A 150 -13.23 4.31 -6.50
N TYR A 151 -13.28 5.37 -5.69
CA TYR A 151 -13.87 5.33 -4.35
C TYR A 151 -15.38 5.09 -4.38
N GLN A 152 -16.09 5.55 -5.43
CA GLN A 152 -17.51 5.22 -5.62
C GLN A 152 -17.75 3.74 -5.94
N VAL A 153 -16.80 3.08 -6.63
CA VAL A 153 -16.85 1.62 -6.84
C VAL A 153 -16.70 0.89 -5.50
N LEU A 154 -15.77 1.35 -4.66
CA LEU A 154 -15.60 0.82 -3.30
C LEU A 154 -16.83 1.08 -2.43
N ASP A 155 -17.42 2.27 -2.49
CA ASP A 155 -18.62 2.62 -1.74
C ASP A 155 -19.81 1.71 -2.10
N THR A 156 -20.02 1.48 -3.40
CA THR A 156 -21.06 0.57 -3.86
C THR A 156 -20.90 -0.84 -3.27
N ARG A 157 -19.66 -1.31 -3.13
CA ARG A 157 -19.38 -2.60 -2.48
C ARG A 157 -19.54 -2.53 -0.97
N LEU A 158 -18.99 -1.52 -0.32
CA LEU A 158 -18.87 -1.45 1.15
C LEU A 158 -20.12 -0.95 1.85
N LYS A 159 -21.11 -0.45 1.10
CA LYS A 159 -22.40 -0.01 1.66
C LYS A 159 -23.13 -1.14 2.39
N ASP A 160 -23.09 -2.34 1.83
CA ASP A 160 -23.81 -3.51 2.35
C ASP A 160 -22.85 -4.62 2.84
N HIS A 161 -21.54 -4.34 2.90
CA HIS A 161 -20.52 -5.32 3.26
C HIS A 161 -19.43 -4.71 4.15
N ASP A 162 -19.03 -5.44 5.19
CA ASP A 162 -17.91 -5.04 6.04
C ASP A 162 -16.54 -5.18 5.36
N TRP A 163 -16.43 -6.07 4.37
CA TRP A 163 -15.18 -6.40 3.68
C TRP A 163 -15.39 -6.48 2.18
N LEU A 164 -14.31 -6.38 1.40
CA LEU A 164 -14.38 -6.41 -0.06
C LEU A 164 -14.87 -7.76 -0.60
N VAL A 165 -14.64 -8.86 0.11
CA VAL A 165 -15.08 -10.20 -0.30
C VAL A 165 -15.68 -10.94 0.89
N GLY A 166 -16.81 -11.62 0.63
CA GLY A 166 -17.45 -12.50 1.60
C GLY A 166 -17.78 -11.81 2.94
N ASP A 167 -17.51 -12.53 4.02
CA ASP A 167 -17.88 -12.20 5.39
C ASP A 167 -16.66 -11.98 6.31
N LYS A 168 -15.44 -11.99 5.76
CA LYS A 168 -14.22 -11.79 6.55
C LYS A 168 -13.17 -10.92 5.86
N TYR A 169 -12.34 -10.30 6.69
CA TYR A 169 -11.16 -9.57 6.28
C TYR A 169 -10.17 -10.47 5.54
N SER A 170 -9.67 -10.00 4.40
CA SER A 170 -8.86 -10.80 3.48
C SER A 170 -7.67 -10.02 2.90
N ILE A 171 -6.85 -10.71 2.10
CA ILE A 171 -5.78 -10.08 1.32
C ILE A 171 -6.26 -9.02 0.33
N ALA A 172 -7.54 -9.03 -0.09
CA ALA A 172 -8.10 -7.93 -0.88
C ALA A 172 -8.14 -6.65 -0.05
N ASP A 173 -8.56 -6.76 1.21
CA ASP A 173 -8.70 -5.64 2.13
C ASP A 173 -7.33 -5.09 2.57
N ILE A 174 -6.41 -6.01 2.91
CA ILE A 174 -5.01 -5.70 3.26
C ILE A 174 -4.33 -4.92 2.12
N ASN A 175 -4.58 -5.33 0.87
CA ASN A 175 -4.03 -4.66 -0.31
C ASN A 175 -4.65 -3.28 -0.57
N ALA A 176 -5.93 -3.08 -0.27
CA ALA A 176 -6.63 -1.81 -0.45
C ALA A 176 -6.20 -0.76 0.57
N TYR A 177 -6.16 -1.16 1.85
CA TYR A 177 -6.14 -0.26 2.99
C TYR A 177 -5.07 0.84 2.95
N PRO A 178 -3.78 0.56 2.69
CA PRO A 178 -2.74 1.60 2.78
C PRO A 178 -2.93 2.73 1.77
N TRP A 179 -3.49 2.48 0.58
CA TRP A 179 -3.79 3.59 -0.33
C TRP A 179 -4.98 4.40 0.17
N LEU A 180 -6.02 3.71 0.63
CA LEU A 180 -7.22 4.37 1.14
C LEU A 180 -6.91 5.25 2.34
N GLN A 181 -6.11 4.78 3.30
CA GLN A 181 -5.68 5.56 4.47
C GLN A 181 -4.97 6.88 4.09
N TYR A 182 -4.36 6.98 2.90
CA TYR A 182 -3.63 8.16 2.45
C TYR A 182 -4.47 9.08 1.53
N TYR A 183 -5.81 9.01 1.54
CA TYR A 183 -6.65 9.83 0.66
C TYR A 183 -6.40 11.34 0.81
N LYS A 184 -6.20 11.85 2.03
CA LYS A 184 -5.86 13.28 2.26
C LYS A 184 -4.52 13.68 1.65
N TRP A 185 -3.58 12.74 1.63
CA TRP A 185 -2.31 12.95 0.96
C TRP A 185 -2.50 13.08 -0.56
N ALA A 186 -3.50 12.41 -1.14
CA ALA A 186 -3.84 12.51 -2.55
C ALA A 186 -4.65 13.74 -2.93
N GLY A 187 -4.95 14.63 -1.98
CA GLY A 187 -5.67 15.88 -2.20
C GLY A 187 -7.18 15.76 -2.08
N LEU A 188 -7.70 14.61 -1.64
CA LEU A 188 -9.11 14.47 -1.26
C LEU A 188 -9.32 15.02 0.15
N LYS A 189 -10.53 15.51 0.43
CA LYS A 189 -10.97 15.89 1.78
C LYS A 189 -11.98 14.86 2.34
N ASP A 190 -12.39 15.02 3.59
CA ASP A 190 -13.33 14.09 4.24
C ASP A 190 -14.71 14.08 3.58
N GLU A 191 -15.13 15.20 2.99
CA GLU A 191 -16.36 15.31 2.21
C GLU A 191 -16.28 14.64 0.82
N ASP A 192 -15.06 14.36 0.33
CA ASP A 192 -14.86 13.70 -0.97
C ASP A 192 -14.90 12.17 -0.88
N VAL A 193 -14.82 11.62 0.34
CA VAL A 193 -14.75 10.18 0.59
C VAL A 193 -16.11 9.71 1.11
N PRO A 194 -16.75 8.73 0.44
CA PRO A 194 -18.02 8.16 0.90
C PRO A 194 -17.92 7.57 2.32
N GLN A 195 -19.02 7.64 3.07
CA GLN A 195 -19.01 7.24 4.48
C GLN A 195 -18.67 5.76 4.66
N SER A 196 -19.19 4.86 3.82
CA SER A 196 -18.88 3.42 3.89
C SER A 196 -17.39 3.13 3.73
N VAL A 197 -16.69 3.92 2.90
CA VAL A 197 -15.24 3.81 2.70
C VAL A 197 -14.48 4.32 3.92
N LYS A 198 -14.93 5.42 4.55
CA LYS A 198 -14.34 5.92 5.81
C LYS A 198 -14.51 4.91 6.95
N ASP A 199 -15.71 4.37 7.11
CA ASP A 199 -16.01 3.36 8.13
C ASP A 199 -15.16 2.09 7.92
N TYR A 200 -14.96 1.69 6.66
CA TYR A 200 -14.07 0.59 6.28
C TYR A 200 -12.60 0.86 6.62
N ILE A 201 -12.08 2.06 6.30
CA ILE A 201 -10.72 2.47 6.69
C ILE A 201 -10.56 2.42 8.21
N ASP A 202 -11.55 2.92 8.95
CA ASP A 202 -11.51 2.96 10.41
C ASP A 202 -11.59 1.57 11.03
N ARG A 203 -12.45 0.70 10.51
CA ARG A 203 -12.55 -0.71 10.92
C ARG A 203 -11.21 -1.43 10.78
N ILE A 204 -10.49 -1.22 9.67
CA ILE A 204 -9.18 -1.84 9.44
C ILE A 204 -8.11 -1.23 10.35
N TRP A 205 -8.15 0.08 10.60
CA TRP A 205 -7.20 0.74 11.50
C TRP A 205 -7.26 0.20 12.95
N GLN A 206 -8.43 -0.26 13.41
CA GLN A 206 -8.56 -0.84 14.75
C GLN A 206 -7.84 -2.19 14.90
N ARG A 207 -7.39 -2.82 13.81
CA ARG A 207 -6.65 -4.09 13.87
C ARG A 207 -5.23 -3.86 14.40
N PRO A 208 -4.82 -4.51 15.50
CA PRO A 208 -3.48 -4.29 16.07
C PRO A 208 -2.34 -4.58 15.08
N ALA A 209 -2.44 -5.68 14.32
CA ALA A 209 -1.44 -6.05 13.31
C ALA A 209 -1.31 -5.02 12.19
N VAL A 210 -2.41 -4.39 11.77
CA VAL A 210 -2.37 -3.28 10.80
C VAL A 210 -1.60 -2.09 11.38
N ARG A 211 -1.84 -1.72 12.65
CA ARG A 211 -1.11 -0.61 13.27
C ARG A 211 0.39 -0.91 13.37
N GLU A 212 0.79 -2.14 13.68
CA GLU A 212 2.19 -2.56 13.65
C GLU A 212 2.77 -2.52 12.23
N GLY A 213 2.04 -3.04 11.24
CA GLY A 213 2.47 -3.02 9.84
C GLY A 213 2.65 -1.60 9.29
N MET A 214 1.82 -0.65 9.74
CA MET A 214 1.89 0.75 9.33
C MET A 214 3.07 1.51 9.94
N LYS A 215 3.68 1.00 11.04
CA LYS A 215 4.93 1.53 11.58
C LYS A 215 6.13 1.19 10.71
N VAL A 216 6.06 0.14 9.89
CA VAL A 216 7.20 -0.35 9.13
C VAL A 216 7.57 0.61 7.98
N PRO A 217 8.88 0.79 7.70
CA PRO A 217 10.05 0.31 8.44
C PRO A 217 10.55 1.29 9.53
N ASN A 218 9.84 2.40 9.75
CA ASN A 218 10.35 3.54 10.53
C ASN A 218 9.98 3.50 12.03
N GLY A 219 9.18 2.54 12.47
CA GLY A 219 8.77 2.37 13.87
C GLY A 219 7.69 3.34 14.36
N THR A 220 7.08 4.15 13.50
CA THR A 220 6.08 5.17 13.91
C THR A 220 4.90 5.29 12.96
N THR A 221 3.73 5.63 13.52
CA THR A 221 2.50 5.99 12.79
C THR A 221 2.12 7.46 12.96
N ASP A 222 2.96 8.30 13.56
CA ASP A 222 2.60 9.66 13.95
C ASP A 222 2.01 10.47 12.80
N PHE A 223 2.62 10.38 11.61
CA PHE A 223 2.12 11.10 10.44
C PHE A 223 0.80 10.53 9.91
N VAL A 224 0.58 9.22 10.04
CA VAL A 224 -0.68 8.57 9.69
C VAL A 224 -1.78 9.02 10.64
N GLU A 225 -1.54 9.04 11.94
CA GLU A 225 -2.49 9.54 12.95
C GLU A 225 -2.83 11.02 12.69
N LYS A 226 -1.84 11.86 12.34
CA LYS A 226 -2.07 13.26 11.92
C LYS A 226 -2.95 13.35 10.67
N MET A 227 -2.77 12.47 9.69
CA MET A 227 -3.65 12.41 8.51
C MET A 227 -5.07 11.97 8.87
N ARG A 228 -5.24 11.10 9.88
CA ARG A 228 -6.56 10.68 10.36
C ARG A 228 -7.28 11.81 11.10
N SER A 229 -6.55 12.77 11.68
CA SER A 229 -7.13 13.94 12.34
C SER A 229 -8.03 14.78 11.40
N PRO A 230 -9.19 15.27 11.87
CA PRO A 230 -10.00 16.23 11.12
C PRO A 230 -9.23 17.52 10.79
N ASP A 231 -8.24 17.88 11.62
CA ASP A 231 -7.44 19.10 11.49
C ASP A 231 -6.21 18.95 10.57
N PHE A 232 -6.12 17.86 9.79
CA PHE A 232 -4.96 17.61 8.93
C PHE A 232 -4.68 18.78 7.95
N HIS A 233 -5.74 19.35 7.38
CA HIS A 233 -5.63 20.45 6.41
C HIS A 233 -5.46 21.83 7.05
N THR A 234 -5.50 21.92 8.38
CA THR A 234 -5.37 23.17 9.13
C THR A 234 -4.13 23.12 10.02
N VAL A 235 -4.18 22.40 11.14
CA VAL A 235 -3.12 22.31 12.15
C VAL A 235 -1.87 21.62 11.61
N HIS A 236 -2.02 20.63 10.74
CA HIS A 236 -0.89 19.86 10.20
C HIS A 236 -0.48 20.26 8.78
N ALA A 237 -1.05 21.33 8.24
CA ALA A 237 -0.83 21.75 6.86
C ALA A 237 0.63 22.10 6.55
N GLU A 238 1.32 22.80 7.46
CA GLU A 238 2.71 23.20 7.29
C GLU A 238 3.66 21.99 7.30
N GLU A 239 3.47 21.06 8.25
CA GLU A 239 4.24 19.82 8.32
C GLU A 239 4.02 18.97 7.05
N ALA A 240 2.77 18.86 6.60
CA ALA A 240 2.42 18.19 5.36
C ALA A 240 3.10 18.85 4.14
N ALA A 241 3.14 20.19 4.08
CA ALA A 241 3.81 20.92 3.00
C ALA A 241 5.33 20.70 3.00
N LYS A 242 5.97 20.72 4.18
CA LYS A 242 7.41 20.43 4.31
C LYS A 242 7.74 19.01 3.85
N LYS A 243 6.97 18.02 4.33
CA LYS A 243 7.16 16.62 3.93
C LYS A 243 6.93 16.42 2.42
N ALA A 244 5.99 17.15 1.82
CA ALA A 244 5.76 17.15 0.39
C ALA A 244 6.92 17.77 -0.40
N ALA A 245 7.51 18.88 0.07
CA ALA A 245 8.66 19.51 -0.55
C ALA A 245 9.90 18.61 -0.51
N ASP A 246 10.18 17.98 0.64
CA ASP A 246 11.27 17.00 0.78
C ASP A 246 11.07 15.81 -0.18
N ALA A 247 9.83 15.33 -0.29
CA ALA A 247 9.48 14.26 -1.22
C ALA A 247 9.63 14.67 -2.69
N SER A 248 9.14 15.85 -3.05
CA SER A 248 9.27 16.42 -4.38
C SER A 248 10.73 16.43 -4.83
N LYS A 249 11.65 16.91 -3.99
CA LYS A 249 13.07 16.99 -4.30
C LYS A 249 13.66 15.66 -4.77
N TRP A 250 13.55 14.60 -3.95
CA TRP A 250 14.15 13.32 -4.34
C TRP A 250 13.40 12.61 -5.47
N ILE A 251 12.09 12.85 -5.63
CA ILE A 251 11.32 12.35 -6.78
C ILE A 251 11.85 12.97 -8.07
N GLN A 252 12.02 14.30 -8.11
CA GLN A 252 12.54 15.00 -9.29
C GLN A 252 13.98 14.60 -9.60
N ASP A 253 14.84 14.48 -8.57
CA ASP A 253 16.21 14.01 -8.73
C ASP A 253 16.26 12.57 -9.29
N GLY A 254 15.41 11.68 -8.78
CA GLY A 254 15.28 10.32 -9.28
C GLY A 254 14.80 10.27 -10.74
N MET A 255 13.77 11.04 -11.08
CA MET A 255 13.26 11.15 -12.45
C MET A 255 14.31 11.70 -13.42
N LYS A 256 15.14 12.65 -12.98
CA LYS A 256 16.25 13.16 -13.78
C LYS A 256 17.28 12.07 -14.06
N LYS A 257 17.73 11.33 -13.04
CA LYS A 257 18.69 10.23 -13.18
C LYS A 257 18.15 9.09 -14.06
N ASP A 258 16.86 8.76 -13.94
CA ASP A 258 16.21 7.75 -14.78
C ASP A 258 16.20 8.14 -16.27
N ARG A 259 16.07 9.45 -16.59
CA ARG A 259 16.18 9.94 -17.97
C ARG A 259 17.61 9.89 -18.49
N GLU A 260 18.59 10.23 -17.66
CA GLU A 260 20.01 10.29 -18.03
C GLU A 260 20.63 8.89 -18.17
N SER A 261 20.19 7.90 -17.39
CA SER A 261 20.73 6.52 -17.43
C SER A 261 20.21 5.67 -18.59
N LYS A 262 19.16 6.11 -19.28
CA LYS A 262 18.55 5.44 -20.44
C LYS A 262 18.84 6.14 -21.78
N ALA A 263 19.65 7.21 -21.76
CA ALA A 263 20.17 7.91 -22.94
C ALA A 263 21.59 7.41 -23.24
#